data_AF-A0A849EP19-F1
#
_entry.id   AF-A0A849EP19-F1
#
_cell.length_a   1.000
_cell.length_b   1.000
_cell.length_c   1.000
_cell.angle_alpha   90.00
_cell.angle_beta   90.00
_cell.angle_gamma   90.00
#
_symmetry.space_group_name_H-M   'P 1'
#
loop_
_entity.id
_entity.type
_entity.pdbx_description
1 polymer ?
#
loop_
_entity_poly.entity_id
_entity_poly.type
_entity_poly.pdbx_seq_one_letter_code
_entity_poly.pdbx_strand_id
1 'polypeptide(L)'
;MDNETAPTTIEGQIERVTFRNPDSLFMIARFRPRDQAGLITVLGHLPEPVPGELLRLTGDWKNHTRYGQQFEVIGFDLLLPAGVEEIRRYLASGLIPGIGPKTTERLLHHFRGDTLQVIENEPLRLAEVPGIGVNKATHIGQAWREHHKVRSLMAFLQRHGVK
;
A
#
# COMPACT_ATOMS: atom_id res chain seq x y z
N MET A 1 24.70 24.95 15.51
CA MET A 1 23.40 24.57 16.12
C MET A 1 22.53 24.20 14.95
N ASP A 2 22.63 22.95 14.52
CA ASP A 2 21.90 22.47 13.35
C ASP A 2 20.47 22.20 13.78
N ASN A 3 19.55 22.95 13.20
CA ASN A 3 18.13 22.82 13.45
C ASN A 3 17.66 21.53 12.75
N GLU A 4 17.76 20.39 13.42
CA GLU A 4 17.17 19.12 12.99
C GLU A 4 15.66 19.33 12.85
N THR A 5 15.23 19.61 11.63
CA THR A 5 13.81 19.71 11.31
C THR A 5 13.29 18.28 11.32
N ALA A 6 12.27 18.01 12.13
CA ALA A 6 11.65 16.69 12.18
C ALA A 6 11.24 16.25 10.76
N PRO A 7 11.41 14.97 10.41
CA PRO A 7 11.09 14.48 9.08
C PRO A 7 9.61 14.72 8.78
N THR A 8 9.32 15.13 7.55
CA THR A 8 7.96 15.41 7.06
C THR A 8 7.25 14.11 6.72
N THR A 9 5.95 14.03 6.98
CA THR A 9 5.12 12.90 6.56
C THR A 9 4.14 13.32 5.47
N ILE A 10 4.03 12.49 4.42
CA ILE A 10 3.05 12.65 3.35
C ILE A 10 2.30 11.33 3.11
N GLU A 11 1.00 11.42 2.83
CA GLU A 11 0.19 10.26 2.47
C GLU A 11 -0.32 10.38 1.04
N GLY A 12 -0.49 9.25 0.36
CA GLY A 12 -0.89 9.25 -1.04
C GLY A 12 -0.58 7.95 -1.75
N GLN A 13 -0.67 7.97 -3.08
CA GLN A 13 -0.54 6.78 -3.90
C GLN A 13 0.68 6.82 -4.81
N ILE A 14 1.33 5.67 -4.99
CA ILE A 14 2.28 5.52 -6.08
C ILE A 14 1.50 5.54 -7.39
N GLU A 15 1.77 6.53 -8.24
CA GLU A 15 1.16 6.60 -9.57
C GLU A 15 1.92 5.70 -10.55
N ARG A 16 3.25 5.82 -10.55
CA ARG A 16 4.12 4.99 -11.38
C ARG A 16 5.53 4.98 -10.84
N VAL A 17 6.22 3.86 -11.02
CA VAL A 17 7.66 3.75 -10.76
C VAL A 17 8.40 4.17 -12.03
N THR A 18 9.25 5.19 -11.92
CA THR A 18 10.06 5.71 -13.04
C THR A 18 11.37 4.92 -13.18
N PHE A 19 11.96 4.51 -12.06
CA PHE A 19 13.19 3.73 -12.01
C PHE A 19 13.20 2.87 -10.76
N ARG A 20 13.80 1.67 -10.85
CA ARG A 20 14.06 0.79 -9.72
C ARG A 20 15.36 0.03 -9.93
N ASN A 21 16.17 -0.03 -8.89
CA ASN A 21 17.26 -0.96 -8.75
C ASN A 21 16.83 -2.08 -7.79
N PRO A 22 16.66 -3.33 -8.27
CA PRO A 22 16.19 -4.44 -7.43
C PRO A 22 17.24 -4.89 -6.40
N ASP A 23 18.53 -4.67 -6.64
CA ASP A 23 19.60 -5.11 -5.75
C ASP A 23 19.75 -4.19 -4.54
N SER A 24 19.67 -2.87 -4.76
CA SER A 24 19.75 -1.87 -3.69
C SER A 24 18.39 -1.47 -3.12
N LEU A 25 17.28 -1.93 -3.71
CA LEU A 25 15.90 -1.48 -3.46
C LEU A 25 15.67 0.01 -3.73
N PHE A 26 16.63 0.70 -4.35
CA PHE A 26 16.49 2.12 -4.66
C PHE A 26 15.42 2.31 -5.74
N MET A 27 14.56 3.30 -5.57
CA MET A 27 13.50 3.62 -6.50
C MET A 27 13.31 5.12 -6.68
N ILE A 28 12.80 5.49 -7.85
CA ILE A 28 12.27 6.82 -8.15
C ILE A 28 10.85 6.63 -8.67
N ALA A 29 9.86 7.26 -8.03
CA ALA A 29 8.46 7.13 -8.42
C ALA A 29 7.78 8.49 -8.50
N ARG A 30 6.69 8.51 -9.27
CA ARG A 30 5.71 9.60 -9.22
C ARG A 30 4.67 9.22 -8.18
N PHE A 31 4.48 10.10 -7.22
CA PHE A 31 3.55 9.92 -6.11
C PHE A 31 2.45 10.98 -6.19
N ARG A 32 1.21 10.58 -5.93
CA ARG A 32 0.05 11.47 -5.85
C ARG A 32 -0.31 11.64 -4.37
N PRO A 33 0.08 12.75 -3.72
CA PRO A 33 -0.31 12.98 -2.34
C PRO A 33 -1.82 13.19 -2.24
N ARG A 34 -2.40 12.85 -1.09
CA ARG A 34 -3.85 12.97 -0.84
C ARG A 34 -4.30 14.43 -0.73
N ASP A 35 -3.44 15.26 -0.14
CA ASP A 35 -3.79 16.63 0.27
C ASP A 35 -3.30 17.73 -0.69
N GLN A 36 -2.71 17.35 -1.83
CA GLN A 36 -2.24 18.32 -2.81
C GLN A 36 -2.57 17.90 -4.24
N ALA A 37 -2.79 18.89 -5.09
CA ALA A 37 -2.93 18.67 -6.52
C ALA A 37 -1.58 18.36 -7.17
N GLY A 38 -1.58 17.45 -8.13
CA GLY A 38 -0.42 17.10 -8.93
C GLY A 38 0.44 15.97 -8.37
N LEU A 39 1.38 15.53 -9.19
CA LEU A 39 2.31 14.47 -8.85
C LEU A 39 3.63 15.06 -8.33
N ILE A 40 4.25 14.40 -7.37
CA ILE A 40 5.60 14.71 -6.91
C ILE A 40 6.57 13.57 -7.25
N THR A 41 7.87 13.86 -7.21
CA THR A 41 8.89 12.83 -7.31
C THR A 41 9.30 12.39 -5.91
N VAL A 42 9.19 11.10 -5.64
CA VAL A 42 9.71 10.47 -4.42
C VAL A 42 10.88 9.56 -4.79
N LEU A 43 11.92 9.53 -3.96
CA LEU A 43 13.07 8.65 -4.11
C LEU A 43 13.45 8.05 -2.77
N GLY A 44 14.02 6.84 -2.77
CA GLY A 44 14.41 6.16 -1.53
C GLY A 44 14.49 4.65 -1.73
N HIS A 45 14.58 3.91 -0.63
CA HIS A 45 14.71 2.46 -0.64
C HIS A 45 13.39 1.81 -0.25
N LEU A 46 12.65 1.31 -1.24
CA LEU A 46 11.38 0.60 -1.03
C LEU A 46 11.47 -0.78 -1.70
N PRO A 47 11.16 -1.88 -0.98
CA PRO A 47 11.35 -3.24 -1.50
C PRO A 47 10.57 -3.48 -2.80
N GLU A 48 9.27 -3.16 -2.81
CA GLU A 48 8.39 -3.44 -3.94
C GLU A 48 7.25 -2.41 -4.02
N PRO A 49 7.52 -1.21 -4.55
CA PRO A 49 6.49 -0.20 -4.77
C PRO A 49 5.53 -0.62 -5.90
N VAL A 50 4.25 -0.77 -5.59
CA VAL A 50 3.22 -1.12 -6.58
C VAL A 50 2.34 0.10 -6.90
N PRO A 51 2.16 0.47 -8.18
CA PRO A 51 1.22 1.51 -8.56
C PRO A 51 -0.18 1.27 -8.01
N GLY A 52 -0.80 2.32 -7.45
CA GLY A 52 -2.10 2.26 -6.77
C GLY A 52 -2.02 1.98 -5.27
N GLU A 53 -0.87 1.56 -4.73
CA GLU A 53 -0.70 1.42 -3.28
C GLU A 53 -0.82 2.74 -2.56
N LEU A 54 -1.57 2.74 -1.46
CA LEU A 54 -1.67 3.87 -0.54
C LEU A 54 -0.56 3.77 0.50
N LEU A 55 0.35 4.73 0.51
CA LEU A 55 1.50 4.78 1.40
C LEU A 55 1.46 6.03 2.27
N ARG A 56 1.97 5.90 3.49
CA ARG A 56 2.50 6.99 4.29
C ARG A 56 4.01 6.99 4.12
N LEU A 57 4.57 8.09 3.64
CA LEU A 57 6.01 8.27 3.47
C LEU A 57 6.50 9.29 4.50
N THR A 58 7.61 8.99 5.15
CA THR A 58 8.30 9.88 6.09
C THR A 58 9.69 10.19 5.54
N GLY A 59 10.09 11.45 5.52
CA GLY A 59 11.32 11.86 4.86
C GLY A 59 11.49 13.37 4.73
N ASP A 60 12.39 13.78 3.84
CA ASP A 60 12.79 15.18 3.69
C ASP A 60 12.61 15.69 2.27
N TRP A 61 12.29 16.98 2.15
CA TRP A 61 12.30 17.66 0.86
C TRP A 61 13.73 18.05 0.47
N LYS A 62 14.15 17.64 -0.73
CA LYS A 62 15.43 18.03 -1.34
C LYS A 62 15.17 18.75 -2.65
N ASN A 63 15.98 19.75 -2.97
CA ASN A 63 15.89 20.44 -4.25
C ASN A 63 17.05 20.01 -5.15
N HIS A 64 16.75 19.32 -6.24
CA HIS A 64 17.76 18.90 -7.21
C HIS A 64 17.88 19.97 -8.31
N THR A 65 19.10 20.47 -8.54
CA THR A 65 19.38 21.56 -9.49
C THR A 65 18.80 21.34 -10.90
N ARG A 66 18.78 20.08 -11.36
CA ARG A 66 18.23 19.69 -12.68
C ARG A 66 16.76 19.27 -12.70
N TYR A 67 16.24 18.71 -11.59
CA TYR A 67 14.96 17.99 -11.59
C TYR A 67 13.90 18.64 -10.68
N GLY A 68 14.28 19.71 -9.98
CA GLY A 68 13.42 20.43 -9.04
C GLY A 68 13.26 19.68 -7.73
N GLN A 69 12.15 19.96 -7.05
CA GLN A 69 11.87 19.44 -5.72
C GLN A 69 11.52 17.94 -5.75
N GLN A 70 12.15 17.19 -4.85
CA GLN A 70 11.97 15.76 -4.67
C GLN A 70 11.81 15.46 -3.17
N PHE A 71 11.09 14.39 -2.87
CA PHE A 71 10.92 13.91 -1.50
C PHE A 71 11.79 12.65 -1.31
N GLU A 72 12.78 12.75 -0.44
CA GLU A 72 13.68 11.66 -0.08
C GLU A 72 13.07 10.87 1.08
N VAL A 73 12.65 9.65 0.80
CA VAL A 73 11.95 8.76 1.72
C VAL A 73 12.96 8.08 2.64
N ILE A 74 12.76 8.24 3.94
CA ILE A 74 13.55 7.63 5.02
C ILE A 74 12.77 6.44 5.62
N GLY A 75 11.44 6.52 5.66
CA GLY A 75 10.58 5.45 6.13
C GLY A 75 9.23 5.44 5.41
N PHE A 76 8.55 4.30 5.41
CA PHE A 76 7.23 4.18 4.83
C PHE A 76 6.35 3.18 5.59
N ASP A 77 5.03 3.42 5.53
CA ASP A 77 4.01 2.47 5.96
C ASP A 77 3.03 2.24 4.81
N LEU A 78 2.64 0.98 4.62
CA LEU A 78 1.54 0.62 3.72
C LEU A 78 0.22 0.79 4.46
N LEU A 79 -0.63 1.69 3.95
CA LEU A 79 -1.91 2.02 4.56
C LEU A 79 -3.03 1.17 3.94
N LEU A 80 -3.90 0.64 4.80
CA LEU A 80 -5.16 0.04 4.37
C LEU A 80 -6.29 1.07 4.44
N PRO A 81 -7.20 1.09 3.45
CA PRO A 81 -8.39 1.92 3.55
C PRO A 81 -9.35 1.38 4.62
N ALA A 82 -10.05 2.28 5.30
CA ALA A 82 -11.03 1.92 6.33
C ALA A 82 -12.48 2.16 5.89
N GLY A 83 -12.73 3.10 4.96
CA GLY A 83 -14.07 3.36 4.45
C GLY A 83 -14.52 2.33 3.42
N VAL A 84 -15.78 1.88 3.45
CA VAL A 84 -16.33 0.88 2.51
C VAL A 84 -16.07 1.24 1.04
N GLU A 85 -16.20 2.52 0.69
CA GLU A 85 -15.99 2.98 -0.68
C GLU A 85 -14.49 3.07 -1.05
N GLU A 86 -13.61 3.32 -0.08
CA GLU A 86 -12.16 3.24 -0.28
C GLU A 86 -11.71 1.78 -0.41
N ILE A 87 -12.27 0.87 0.41
CA ILE A 87 -12.07 -0.58 0.30
C ILE A 87 -12.52 -1.06 -1.09
N ARG A 88 -13.67 -0.58 -1.59
CA ARG A 88 -14.14 -0.87 -2.95
C ARG A 88 -13.11 -0.53 -3.99
N ARG A 89 -12.65 0.72 -4.01
CA ARG A 89 -11.65 1.19 -4.99
C ARG A 89 -10.35 0.40 -4.88
N TYR A 90 -9.89 0.16 -3.65
CA TYR A 90 -8.67 -0.61 -3.39
C TYR A 90 -8.78 -2.04 -3.93
N LEU A 91 -9.85 -2.77 -3.62
CA LEU A 91 -10.03 -4.14 -4.11
C LEU A 91 -10.28 -4.21 -5.62
N ALA A 92 -10.99 -3.22 -6.18
CA ALA A 92 -11.25 -3.14 -7.62
C ALA A 92 -10.02 -2.71 -8.45
N SER A 93 -8.96 -2.18 -7.81
CA SER A 93 -7.72 -1.76 -8.48
C SER A 93 -6.93 -2.90 -9.13
N GLY A 94 -7.19 -4.15 -8.71
CA GLY A 94 -6.44 -5.31 -9.17
C GLY A 94 -5.14 -5.58 -8.41
N LEU A 95 -4.83 -4.82 -7.35
CA LEU A 95 -3.67 -5.05 -6.48
C LEU A 95 -3.66 -6.47 -5.87
N ILE A 96 -4.84 -7.06 -5.66
CA ILE A 96 -4.98 -8.42 -5.14
C ILE A 96 -5.48 -9.34 -6.26
N PRO A 97 -4.59 -10.16 -6.87
CA PRO A 97 -4.97 -11.17 -7.85
C PRO A 97 -6.14 -12.03 -7.38
N GLY A 98 -7.09 -12.26 -8.29
CA GLY A 98 -8.32 -13.01 -7.99
C GLY A 98 -9.48 -12.15 -7.46
N ILE A 99 -9.25 -10.87 -7.13
CA ILE A 99 -10.29 -9.90 -6.80
C ILE A 99 -10.45 -8.91 -7.95
N GLY A 100 -11.49 -9.13 -8.76
CA GLY A 100 -11.95 -8.16 -9.76
C GLY A 100 -13.25 -7.47 -9.32
N PRO A 101 -13.75 -6.48 -10.08
CA PRO A 101 -14.91 -5.64 -9.69
C PRO A 101 -16.11 -6.44 -9.20
N LYS A 102 -16.52 -7.51 -9.91
CA LYS A 102 -17.64 -8.38 -9.48
C LYS A 102 -17.38 -9.10 -8.15
N THR A 103 -16.14 -9.50 -7.88
CA THR A 103 -15.77 -10.15 -6.62
C THR A 103 -15.78 -9.12 -5.50
N THR A 104 -15.24 -7.91 -5.75
CA THR A 104 -15.30 -6.77 -4.83
C THR A 104 -16.73 -6.47 -4.40
N GLU A 105 -17.66 -6.33 -5.34
CA GLU A 105 -19.07 -6.06 -5.02
C GLU A 105 -19.66 -7.12 -4.08
N ARG A 106 -19.39 -8.41 -4.35
CA ARG A 106 -19.92 -9.51 -3.54
C ARG A 106 -19.30 -9.56 -2.14
N LEU A 107 -18.00 -9.33 -2.03
CA LEU A 107 -17.30 -9.29 -0.75
C LEU A 107 -17.81 -8.14 0.12
N LEU A 108 -17.90 -6.93 -0.45
CA LEU A 108 -18.48 -5.77 0.24
C LEU A 108 -19.97 -5.95 0.53
N HIS A 109 -20.69 -6.68 -0.33
CA HIS A 109 -22.08 -7.02 -0.07
C HIS A 109 -22.24 -7.87 1.21
N HIS A 110 -21.30 -8.75 1.48
CA HIS A 110 -21.38 -9.72 2.58
C HIS A 110 -20.68 -9.22 3.85
N PHE A 111 -19.43 -8.77 3.75
CA PHE A 111 -18.58 -8.42 4.90
C PHE A 111 -18.50 -6.92 5.19
N ARG A 112 -18.97 -6.04 4.29
CA ARG A 112 -18.98 -4.58 4.50
C ARG A 112 -17.57 -4.05 4.86
N GLY A 113 -17.45 -3.26 5.93
CA GLY A 113 -16.20 -2.70 6.43
C GLY A 113 -15.18 -3.75 6.89
N ASP A 114 -15.65 -4.95 7.25
CA ASP A 114 -14.79 -6.02 7.77
C ASP A 114 -14.09 -6.80 6.65
N THR A 115 -14.36 -6.46 5.39
CA THR A 115 -13.88 -7.21 4.21
C THR A 115 -12.36 -7.44 4.25
N LEU A 116 -11.57 -6.41 4.53
CA LEU A 116 -10.12 -6.53 4.55
C LEU A 116 -9.65 -7.39 5.73
N GLN A 117 -10.27 -7.25 6.90
CA GLN A 117 -9.97 -8.06 8.08
C GLN A 117 -10.25 -9.54 7.83
N VAL A 118 -11.35 -9.85 7.14
CA VAL A 118 -11.71 -11.22 6.78
C VAL A 118 -10.71 -11.81 5.77
N ILE A 119 -10.32 -11.05 4.75
CA ILE A 119 -9.30 -11.50 3.78
C ILE A 119 -7.96 -11.81 4.50
N GLU A 120 -7.57 -10.95 5.46
CA GLU A 120 -6.29 -11.07 6.15
C GLU A 120 -6.27 -12.22 7.16
N ASN A 121 -7.30 -12.34 8.00
CA ASN A 121 -7.28 -13.20 9.18
C ASN A 121 -8.06 -14.51 8.98
N GLU A 122 -9.12 -14.49 8.17
CA GLU A 122 -10.04 -15.61 7.98
C GLU A 122 -10.36 -15.85 6.49
N PRO A 123 -9.36 -15.98 5.59
CA PRO A 123 -9.60 -15.98 4.15
C PRO A 123 -10.53 -17.09 3.67
N LEU A 124 -10.66 -18.20 4.40
CA LEU A 124 -11.60 -19.27 4.05
C LEU A 124 -13.07 -18.85 4.19
N ARG A 125 -13.38 -17.86 5.04
CA ARG A 125 -14.74 -17.30 5.15
C ARG A 125 -15.20 -16.62 3.87
N LEU A 126 -14.28 -16.23 2.97
CA LEU A 126 -14.65 -15.72 1.66
C LEU A 126 -15.51 -16.74 0.87
N ALA A 127 -15.44 -18.04 1.18
CA ALA A 127 -16.29 -19.07 0.60
C ALA A 127 -17.75 -19.04 1.07
N GLU A 128 -18.09 -18.26 2.10
CA GLU A 128 -19.48 -17.94 2.48
C GLU A 128 -20.19 -17.12 1.39
N VAL A 129 -19.42 -16.42 0.54
CA VAL A 129 -19.93 -15.51 -0.47
C VAL A 129 -20.27 -16.26 -1.77
N PRO A 130 -21.51 -16.14 -2.29
CA PRO A 130 -21.92 -16.84 -3.51
C PRO A 130 -20.97 -16.61 -4.70
N GLY A 131 -20.49 -17.71 -5.27
CA GLY A 131 -19.56 -17.71 -6.41
C GLY A 131 -18.10 -17.45 -6.04
N ILE A 132 -17.73 -17.56 -4.77
CA ILE A 132 -16.35 -17.72 -4.32
C ILE A 132 -16.24 -19.12 -3.70
N GLY A 133 -15.50 -20.02 -4.35
CA GLY A 133 -15.21 -21.35 -3.81
C GLY A 133 -13.97 -21.34 -2.92
N VAL A 134 -13.77 -22.40 -2.13
CA VAL A 134 -12.61 -22.59 -1.24
C VAL A 134 -11.28 -22.37 -1.96
N ASN A 135 -11.11 -22.89 -3.18
CA ASN A 135 -9.87 -22.69 -3.95
C ASN A 135 -9.60 -21.21 -4.24
N LYS A 136 -10.63 -20.46 -4.61
CA LYS A 136 -10.51 -19.01 -4.88
C LYS A 136 -10.25 -18.23 -3.59
N ALA A 137 -10.92 -18.60 -2.50
CA ALA A 137 -10.73 -18.02 -1.18
C ALA A 137 -9.27 -18.21 -0.69
N THR A 138 -8.73 -19.42 -0.81
CA THR A 138 -7.32 -19.73 -0.50
C THR A 138 -6.35 -18.92 -1.35
N HIS A 139 -6.59 -18.83 -2.67
CA HIS A 139 -5.75 -18.05 -3.56
C HIS A 139 -5.76 -16.56 -3.21
N ILE A 140 -6.94 -15.98 -2.95
CA ILE A 140 -7.07 -14.58 -2.50
C ILE A 140 -6.29 -14.35 -1.20
N GLY A 141 -6.42 -15.23 -0.22
CA GLY A 141 -5.68 -15.12 1.05
C GLY A 141 -4.16 -15.21 0.87
N GLN A 142 -3.68 -16.05 -0.05
CA GLN A 142 -2.25 -16.12 -0.41
C GLN A 142 -1.78 -14.83 -1.08
N ALA A 143 -2.52 -14.35 -2.09
CA ALA A 143 -2.22 -13.11 -2.80
C ALA A 143 -2.18 -11.91 -1.84
N TRP A 144 -3.13 -11.83 -0.91
CA TRP A 144 -3.15 -10.82 0.15
C TRP A 144 -1.89 -10.86 1.00
N ARG A 145 -1.50 -12.04 1.50
CA ARG A 145 -0.32 -12.18 2.35
C ARG A 145 0.96 -11.81 1.63
N GLU A 146 1.11 -12.18 0.37
CA GLU A 146 2.32 -11.86 -0.39
C GLU A 146 2.42 -10.34 -0.61
N HIS A 147 1.34 -9.71 -1.07
CA HIS A 147 1.30 -8.26 -1.29
C HIS A 147 1.57 -7.46 -0.01
N HIS A 148 1.12 -7.97 1.15
CA HIS A 148 1.21 -7.26 2.42
C HIS A 148 2.32 -7.77 3.35
N LYS A 149 3.21 -8.63 2.87
CA LYS A 149 4.21 -9.31 3.68
C LYS A 149 5.10 -8.35 4.47
N VAL A 150 5.56 -7.27 3.84
CA VAL A 150 6.41 -6.25 4.48
C VAL A 150 5.64 -5.54 5.59
N ARG A 151 4.40 -5.11 5.34
CA ARG A 151 3.54 -4.49 6.35
C ARG A 151 3.36 -5.42 7.55
N SER A 152 3.04 -6.69 7.29
CA SER A 152 2.81 -7.68 8.35
C SER A 152 4.07 -7.95 9.18
N LEU A 153 5.25 -7.97 8.54
CA LEU A 153 6.53 -8.07 9.23
C LEU A 153 6.80 -6.85 10.11
N MET A 154 6.63 -5.64 9.59
CA MET A 154 6.85 -4.41 10.37
C MET A 154 5.88 -4.32 11.55
N ALA A 155 4.60 -4.61 11.34
CA ALA A 155 3.61 -4.67 12.42
C ALA A 155 3.91 -5.76 13.45
N PHE A 156 4.53 -6.87 13.05
CA PHE A 156 5.02 -7.90 13.98
C PHE A 156 6.20 -7.38 14.81
N LEU A 157 7.23 -6.81 14.17
CA LEU A 157 8.42 -6.27 14.86
C LEU A 157 8.06 -5.16 15.86
N GLN A 158 7.18 -4.25 15.48
CA GLN A 158 6.67 -3.18 16.34
C GLN A 158 5.95 -3.74 17.59
N ARG A 159 5.10 -4.77 17.42
CA ARG A 159 4.42 -5.45 18.54
C ARG A 159 5.39 -6.13 19.50
N HIS A 160 6.57 -6.54 19.01
CA HIS A 160 7.61 -7.19 19.79
C HIS A 160 8.71 -6.23 20.30
N GLY A 161 8.48 -4.92 20.20
CA GLY A 161 9.31 -3.90 20.87
C GLY A 161 10.58 -3.50 20.11
N VAL A 162 10.72 -3.92 18.85
CA VAL A 162 11.79 -3.40 17.98
C VAL A 162 11.31 -2.05 17.44
N LYS A 163 11.95 -0.97 17.93
CA LYS A 163 11.80 0.40 17.42
C LYS A 163 12.89 0.69 16.41
#